data_AF-A0A9D4L274-F1
#
_entry.id   AF-A0A9D4L274-F1
#
_cell.length_a   1.000
_cell.length_b   1.000
_cell.length_c   1.000
_cell.angle_alpha   90.00
_cell.angle_beta   90.00
_cell.angle_gamma   90.00
#
_symmetry.space_group_name_H-M   'P 1'
#
loop_
_entity.id
_entity.type
_entity.pdbx_description
1 polymer ?
#
loop_
_entity_poly.entity_id
_entity_poly.type
_entity_poly.pdbx_seq_one_letter_code
_entity_poly.pdbx_strand_id
1 'polypeptide(L)'
;MLGRPRYTDGAADVGVTETTTIKKEYKHPQYPNFVLVDCPGVGTQKCPKADYLQLLDLQNCDFVIIISGERFKENDAWLATETTKAKKKFYFVRSKIDIDIQNESETGGSKSSEVVKKVEDYSKKELSDLGFKNIDVFIISSNFKWRGKFHLNLLITTLLKDIPILKRDSLVLSISMTIQPVQDQKKTILLKRIGKIASTAACRVFSQTNGLKILHEEIVFYQEQFGVNAERLKGLARQMDMKIDALKKEIDLRSLIILNDPLKFEEFCLPSTLSRKDIPVSDKRSRFQKLFLKKDYNRFRYALYDMLMMCYKESLKILNLISNKH
;
A
#
# COMPACT_ATOMS: atom_id res chain seq x y z
N MET A 1 0.94 5.20 4.76
CA MET A 1 1.60 4.48 3.64
C MET A 1 2.04 3.05 4.03
N LEU A 2 2.85 2.84 5.06
CA LEU A 2 3.34 1.49 5.45
C LEU A 2 2.31 0.57 6.14
N GLY A 3 1.09 1.07 6.40
CA GLY A 3 0.01 0.28 6.99
C GLY A 3 0.30 -0.26 8.40
N ARG A 4 1.24 0.33 9.13
CA ARG A 4 1.52 0.01 10.53
C ARG A 4 0.68 0.90 11.47
N PRO A 5 -0.03 0.35 12.46
CA PRO A 5 -0.62 1.13 13.53
C PRO A 5 0.45 1.87 14.34
N ARG A 6 0.06 2.95 15.02
CA ARG A 6 1.01 3.79 15.79
C ARG A 6 1.66 3.06 16.98
N TYR A 7 1.03 2.00 17.47
CA TYR A 7 1.42 1.28 18.68
C TYR A 7 2.20 -0.02 18.40
N THR A 8 2.64 -0.24 17.15
CA THR A 8 3.40 -1.46 16.80
C THR A 8 4.90 -1.18 16.70
N ASP A 9 5.73 -2.16 17.06
CA ASP A 9 7.18 -2.08 16.95
C ASP A 9 7.64 -1.66 15.55
N GLY A 10 8.53 -0.67 15.50
CA GLY A 10 9.02 -0.07 14.26
C GLY A 10 7.99 0.81 13.54
N ALA A 11 6.94 1.28 14.22
CA ALA A 11 6.17 2.45 13.80
C ALA A 11 6.93 3.74 14.09
N ALA A 12 6.52 4.83 13.45
CA ALA A 12 7.04 6.14 13.79
C ALA A 12 6.51 6.58 15.14
N ASP A 13 7.43 7.01 16.01
CA ASP A 13 7.08 7.52 17.33
C ASP A 13 6.28 8.82 17.17
N VAL A 14 5.21 8.97 17.95
CA VAL A 14 4.37 10.16 17.94
C VAL A 14 4.26 10.65 19.36
N GLY A 15 4.61 11.92 19.59
CA GLY A 15 4.54 12.56 20.89
C GLY A 15 3.86 13.91 20.82
N VAL A 16 3.50 14.43 22.00
CA VAL A 16 3.00 15.81 22.17
C VAL A 16 4.14 16.81 21.95
N THR A 17 5.38 16.40 22.25
CA THR A 17 6.62 17.14 21.98
C THR A 17 7.35 16.55 20.78
N GLU A 18 8.37 17.26 20.28
CA GLU A 18 9.30 16.75 19.28
C GLU A 18 9.87 15.40 19.71
N THR A 19 9.58 14.37 18.92
CA THR A 19 10.00 12.98 19.16
C THR A 19 11.15 12.58 18.25
N THR A 20 11.21 13.14 17.05
CA THR A 20 12.28 12.94 16.07
C THR A 20 13.29 14.08 16.19
N THR A 21 14.47 13.80 16.75
CA THR A 21 15.60 14.75 16.80
C THR A 21 16.69 14.42 15.77
N ILE A 22 16.64 13.22 15.19
CA ILE A 22 17.55 12.72 14.17
C ILE A 22 16.68 12.12 13.06
N LYS A 23 17.03 12.38 11.79
CA LYS A 23 16.40 11.79 10.62
C LYS A 23 16.29 10.26 10.79
N LYS A 24 15.08 9.72 10.61
CA LYS A 24 14.80 8.29 10.79
C LYS A 24 14.22 7.69 9.52
N GLU A 25 14.85 6.62 9.05
CA GLU A 25 14.40 5.88 7.88
C GLU A 25 13.45 4.74 8.25
N TYR A 26 12.32 4.67 7.55
CA TYR A 26 11.35 3.59 7.64
C TYR A 26 11.30 2.86 6.31
N LYS A 27 12.02 1.74 6.24
CA LYS A 27 12.07 0.87 5.07
C LYS A 27 10.88 -0.08 5.06
N HIS A 28 10.30 -0.31 3.89
CA HIS A 28 9.25 -1.33 3.77
C HIS A 28 9.87 -2.73 3.91
N PRO A 29 9.32 -3.64 4.77
CA PRO A 29 9.93 -4.95 5.04
C PRO A 29 10.16 -5.81 3.79
N GLN A 30 9.22 -5.76 2.84
CA GLN A 30 9.29 -6.52 1.58
C GLN A 30 9.88 -5.71 0.41
N TYR A 31 9.97 -4.39 0.55
CA TYR A 31 10.41 -3.48 -0.51
C TYR A 31 11.41 -2.49 0.07
N PRO A 32 12.64 -2.93 0.41
CA PRO A 32 13.61 -2.10 1.12
C PRO A 32 14.04 -0.85 0.35
N ASN A 33 13.83 -0.84 -0.97
CA ASN A 33 14.06 0.32 -1.84
C ASN A 33 12.98 1.41 -1.70
N PHE A 34 11.83 1.10 -1.08
CA PHE A 34 10.86 2.09 -0.67
C PHE A 34 11.16 2.52 0.77
N VAL A 35 11.66 3.74 0.90
CA VAL A 35 12.08 4.33 2.17
C VAL A 35 11.26 5.59 2.42
N LEU A 36 10.56 5.62 3.55
CA LEU A 36 10.01 6.86 4.08
C LEU A 36 11.00 7.44 5.06
N VAL A 37 11.37 8.69 4.84
CA VAL A 37 12.29 9.41 5.71
C VAL A 37 11.47 10.36 6.56
N ASP A 38 11.41 10.11 7.86
CA ASP A 38 10.85 11.05 8.83
C ASP A 38 11.94 12.02 9.26
N CYS A 39 11.66 13.30 9.11
CA CYS A 39 12.60 14.38 9.42
C CYS A 39 12.11 15.13 10.66
N PRO A 40 13.03 15.66 11.49
CA PRO A 40 12.65 16.51 12.61
C PRO A 40 11.85 17.73 12.13
N GLY A 41 11.10 18.37 13.03
CA GLY A 41 10.52 19.68 12.71
C GLY A 41 11.64 20.70 12.40
N VAL A 42 11.43 21.54 11.40
CA VAL A 42 12.35 22.65 11.09
C VAL A 42 12.29 23.71 12.19
N GLY A 43 13.44 24.31 12.48
CA GLY A 43 13.50 25.55 13.27
C GLY A 43 13.35 25.33 14.77
N THR A 44 13.61 24.12 15.22
CA THR A 44 13.61 23.76 16.64
C THR A 44 15.00 23.98 17.22
N GLN A 45 15.14 24.14 18.54
CA GLN A 45 16.45 24.37 19.16
C GLN A 45 17.49 23.30 18.81
N LYS A 46 17.02 22.08 18.49
CA LYS A 46 17.87 20.94 18.15
C LYS A 46 18.14 20.80 16.65
N CYS A 47 17.44 21.55 15.79
CA CYS A 47 17.61 21.50 14.34
C CYS A 47 17.46 22.89 13.69
N PRO A 48 18.52 23.72 13.73
CA PRO A 48 18.53 25.03 13.08
C PRO A 48 18.35 24.93 11.56
N LYS A 49 17.74 25.96 10.94
CA LYS A 49 17.48 26.00 9.49
C LYS A 49 18.75 25.81 8.63
N ALA A 50 19.90 26.32 9.10
CA ALA A 50 21.17 26.27 8.37
C ALA A 50 21.64 24.83 8.10
N ASP A 51 21.46 23.93 9.06
CA ASP A 51 21.93 22.54 8.98
C ASP A 51 20.84 21.59 8.43
N TYR A 52 19.58 22.06 8.42
CA TYR A 52 18.41 21.24 8.10
C TYR A 52 18.41 20.73 6.65
N LEU A 53 18.88 21.52 5.68
CA LEU A 53 18.92 21.09 4.27
C LEU A 53 19.92 19.96 4.03
N GLN A 54 21.05 19.98 4.73
CA GLN A 54 22.03 18.89 4.68
C GLN A 54 21.44 17.63 5.33
N LEU A 55 20.74 17.78 6.46
CA LEU A 55 20.05 16.68 7.12
C LEU A 55 18.96 16.04 6.24
N LEU A 56 18.14 16.86 5.57
CA LEU A 56 17.11 16.39 4.64
C LEU A 56 17.70 15.51 3.55
N ASP A 57 18.88 15.88 3.04
CA ASP A 57 19.54 15.23 1.90
C ASP A 57 18.60 15.20 0.68
N LEU A 58 18.09 16.38 0.31
CA LEU A 58 17.09 16.56 -0.74
C LEU A 58 17.49 15.90 -2.07
N GLN A 59 18.79 15.81 -2.37
CA GLN A 59 19.30 15.24 -3.61
C GLN A 59 18.97 13.75 -3.75
N ASN A 60 18.93 13.01 -2.65
CA ASN A 60 18.63 11.58 -2.64
C ASN A 60 17.13 11.25 -2.54
N CYS A 61 16.27 12.26 -2.41
CA CYS A 61 14.82 12.10 -2.40
C CYS A 61 14.24 12.10 -3.81
N ASP A 62 13.27 11.20 -4.08
CA ASP A 62 12.45 11.24 -5.30
C ASP A 62 11.48 12.44 -5.27
N PHE A 63 10.89 12.74 -4.12
CA PHE A 63 10.07 13.93 -3.85
C PHE A 63 9.99 14.21 -2.34
N VAL A 64 9.48 15.38 -1.99
CA VAL A 64 9.26 15.81 -0.60
C VAL A 64 7.77 15.94 -0.30
N ILE A 65 7.33 15.50 0.88
CA ILE A 65 5.96 15.73 1.36
C ILE A 65 6.04 16.68 2.54
N ILE A 66 5.55 17.91 2.37
CA ILE A 66 5.50 18.91 3.42
C ILE A 66 4.14 18.78 4.11
N ILE A 67 4.15 18.32 5.36
CA ILE A 67 2.93 18.07 6.14
C ILE A 67 2.75 19.19 7.16
N SER A 68 1.70 19.99 7.00
CA SER A 68 1.29 20.99 7.98
C SER A 68 0.04 20.50 8.73
N GLY A 69 0.05 20.58 10.06
CA GLY A 69 -1.05 20.09 10.91
C GLY A 69 -2.02 21.17 11.38
N GLU A 70 -1.64 22.44 11.27
CA GLU A 70 -2.39 23.59 11.79
C GLU A 70 -2.29 24.73 10.76
N ARG A 71 -2.01 25.95 11.18
CA ARG A 71 -1.78 27.06 10.24
C ARG A 71 -0.47 26.84 9.48
N PHE A 72 -0.45 27.33 8.25
CA PHE A 72 0.76 27.42 7.44
C PHE A 72 1.82 28.23 8.20
N LYS A 73 3.01 27.66 8.40
CA LYS A 73 4.09 28.29 9.18
C LYS A 73 5.19 28.80 8.27
N GLU A 74 5.98 29.75 8.76
CA GLU A 74 7.19 30.25 8.08
C GLU A 74 8.15 29.11 7.69
N ASN A 75 8.19 28.05 8.49
CA ASN A 75 8.99 26.86 8.22
C ASN A 75 8.47 26.05 7.02
N ASP A 76 7.15 25.99 6.82
CA ASP A 76 6.53 25.32 5.68
C ASP A 76 6.87 26.08 4.38
N ALA A 77 6.78 27.41 4.43
CA ALA A 77 7.18 28.31 3.34
C ALA A 77 8.65 28.12 2.96
N TRP A 78 9.53 28.18 3.94
CA TRP A 78 10.96 28.01 3.75
C TRP A 78 11.31 26.65 3.13
N LEU A 79 10.70 25.56 3.61
CA LEU A 79 10.90 24.22 3.03
C LEU A 79 10.45 24.13 1.58
N ALA A 80 9.30 24.69 1.24
CA ALA A 80 8.80 24.71 -0.13
C ALA A 80 9.78 25.45 -1.07
N THR A 81 10.29 26.60 -0.61
CA THR A 81 11.28 27.40 -1.36
C THR A 81 12.59 26.65 -1.56
N GLU A 82 13.18 26.09 -0.51
CA GLU A 82 14.46 25.37 -0.62
C GLU A 82 14.34 24.08 -1.42
N THR A 83 13.22 23.35 -1.29
CA THR A 83 12.96 22.15 -2.11
C THR A 83 12.86 22.50 -3.60
N THR A 84 12.21 23.62 -3.91
CA THR A 84 12.09 24.11 -5.29
C THR A 84 13.45 24.57 -5.85
N LYS A 85 14.26 25.27 -5.05
CA LYS A 85 15.64 25.65 -5.42
C LYS A 85 16.51 24.41 -5.71
N ALA A 86 16.33 23.34 -4.94
CA ALA A 86 16.97 22.06 -5.16
C ALA A 86 16.42 21.29 -6.38
N LYS A 87 15.49 21.87 -7.15
CA LYS A 87 14.81 21.26 -8.32
C LYS A 87 14.12 19.94 -7.98
N LYS A 88 13.63 19.82 -6.75
CA LYS A 88 12.86 18.66 -6.29
C LYS A 88 11.37 19.00 -6.26
N LYS A 89 10.54 18.02 -6.61
CA LYS A 89 9.09 18.16 -6.51
C LYS A 89 8.68 18.02 -5.04
N PHE A 90 7.77 18.87 -4.60
CA PHE A 90 7.12 18.72 -3.30
C PHE A 90 5.60 18.60 -3.42
N TYR A 91 4.99 18.02 -2.41
CA TYR A 91 3.54 17.95 -2.24
C TYR A 91 3.19 18.59 -0.90
N PHE A 92 2.27 19.56 -0.92
CA PHE A 92 1.80 20.18 0.31
C PHE A 92 0.57 19.46 0.84
N VAL A 93 0.65 19.01 2.09
CA VAL A 93 -0.37 18.19 2.73
C VAL A 93 -0.84 18.90 4.00
N ARG A 94 -2.11 19.32 4.01
CA ARG A 94 -2.77 19.80 5.22
C ARG A 94 -3.42 18.62 5.94
N SER A 95 -2.78 18.18 7.01
CA SER A 95 -3.27 17.08 7.86
C SER A 95 -4.27 17.57 8.91
N LYS A 96 -4.84 16.69 9.73
CA LYS A 96 -5.71 17.01 10.88
C LYS A 96 -7.02 17.76 10.55
N ILE A 97 -7.53 17.65 9.32
CA ILE A 97 -8.80 18.29 8.93
C ILE A 97 -10.00 17.83 9.79
N ASP A 98 -9.93 16.63 10.36
CA ASP A 98 -10.95 16.12 11.29
C ASP A 98 -11.05 16.98 12.56
N ILE A 99 -9.94 17.54 13.04
CA ILE A 99 -9.91 18.44 14.20
C ILE A 99 -10.47 19.81 13.82
N ASP A 100 -10.10 20.35 12.65
CA ASP A 100 -10.65 21.64 12.19
C ASP A 100 -12.17 21.57 12.04
N ILE A 101 -12.70 20.47 11.47
CA ILE A 101 -14.14 20.23 11.34
C ILE A 101 -14.81 20.13 12.71
N GLN A 102 -14.20 19.39 13.65
CA GLN A 102 -14.74 19.24 15.00
C GLN A 102 -14.83 20.60 15.70
N ASN A 103 -13.74 21.38 15.69
CA ASN A 103 -13.69 22.70 16.32
C ASN A 103 -14.76 23.66 15.76
N GLU A 104 -14.92 23.70 14.44
CA GLU A 104 -15.95 24.53 13.80
C GLU A 104 -17.36 24.06 14.20
N SER A 105 -17.60 22.75 14.26
CA SER A 105 -18.91 22.21 14.64
C SER A 105 -19.30 22.53 16.09
N GLU A 106 -18.34 22.54 17.01
CA GLU A 106 -18.57 22.87 18.44
C GLU A 106 -18.96 24.34 18.65
N THR A 107 -18.55 25.22 17.74
CA THR A 107 -18.91 26.65 17.77
C THR A 107 -20.22 26.98 17.03
N GLY A 108 -20.99 25.95 16.62
CA GLY A 108 -22.20 26.13 15.81
C GLY A 108 -21.91 26.53 14.36
N GLY A 109 -20.70 26.21 13.88
CA GLY A 109 -20.14 26.68 12.62
C GLY A 109 -20.55 25.92 11.36
N SER A 110 -19.73 26.11 10.32
CA SER A 110 -19.93 25.67 8.94
C SER A 110 -20.06 24.15 8.74
N LYS A 111 -20.71 23.73 7.65
CA LYS A 111 -20.73 22.31 7.22
C LYS A 111 -19.30 21.81 6.95
N SER A 112 -19.03 20.52 7.14
CA SER A 112 -17.69 19.93 6.95
C SER A 112 -17.06 20.25 5.58
N SER A 113 -17.86 20.28 4.50
CA SER A 113 -17.38 20.62 3.15
C SER A 113 -16.92 22.08 3.03
N GLU A 114 -17.56 23.00 3.73
CA GLU A 114 -17.18 24.41 3.75
C GLU A 114 -15.88 24.62 4.52
N VAL A 115 -15.69 23.92 5.64
CA VAL A 115 -14.45 23.94 6.42
C VAL A 115 -13.28 23.45 5.57
N VAL A 116 -13.43 22.31 4.87
CA VAL A 116 -12.41 21.77 3.96
C VAL A 116 -12.03 22.79 2.90
N LYS A 117 -13.02 23.42 2.26
CA LYS A 117 -12.78 24.41 1.21
C LYS A 117 -12.08 25.66 1.77
N LYS A 118 -12.51 26.18 2.92
CA LYS A 118 -11.86 27.31 3.60
C LYS A 118 -10.38 27.03 3.89
N VAL A 119 -10.08 25.84 4.42
CA VAL A 119 -8.70 25.42 4.73
C VAL A 119 -7.86 25.24 3.47
N GLU A 120 -8.45 24.68 2.40
CA GLU A 120 -7.80 24.53 1.11
C GLU A 120 -7.49 25.88 0.45
N ASP A 121 -8.47 26.78 0.37
CA ASP A 121 -8.34 28.11 -0.21
C ASP A 121 -7.31 28.95 0.56
N TYR A 122 -7.33 28.88 1.90
CA TYR A 122 -6.32 29.52 2.75
C TYR A 122 -4.91 29.01 2.43
N SER A 123 -4.73 27.68 2.39
CA SER A 123 -3.42 27.08 2.11
C SER A 123 -2.91 27.42 0.70
N LYS A 124 -3.80 27.44 -0.30
CA LYS A 124 -3.46 27.84 -1.68
C LYS A 124 -3.06 29.30 -1.76
N LYS A 125 -3.75 30.18 -1.02
CA LYS A 125 -3.42 31.61 -0.97
C LYS A 125 -2.02 31.83 -0.41
N GLU A 126 -1.70 31.24 0.74
CA GLU A 126 -0.37 31.35 1.36
C GLU A 126 0.76 30.88 0.43
N LEU A 127 0.55 29.76 -0.27
CA LEU A 127 1.50 29.27 -1.27
C LEU A 127 1.61 30.20 -2.49
N SER A 128 0.49 30.75 -2.96
CA SER A 128 0.46 31.69 -4.08
C SER A 128 1.17 32.99 -3.76
N ASP A 129 1.02 33.50 -2.53
CA ASP A 129 1.68 34.73 -2.05
C ASP A 129 3.21 34.57 -2.01
N LEU A 130 3.70 33.33 -1.87
CA LEU A 130 5.13 32.97 -2.00
C LEU A 130 5.60 32.75 -3.45
N GLY A 131 4.71 32.95 -4.43
CA GLY A 131 4.99 32.76 -5.85
C GLY A 131 4.77 31.34 -6.36
N PHE A 132 4.30 30.40 -5.52
CA PHE A 132 3.95 29.06 -5.95
C PHE A 132 2.58 29.01 -6.60
N LYS A 133 2.54 29.18 -7.93
CA LYS A 133 1.31 29.08 -8.71
C LYS A 133 1.01 27.61 -9.05
N ASN A 134 -0.27 27.26 -9.03
CA ASN A 134 -0.79 25.93 -9.44
C ASN A 134 -0.25 24.75 -8.62
N ILE A 135 -0.04 24.92 -7.31
CA ILE A 135 0.30 23.80 -6.42
C ILE A 135 -0.96 23.13 -5.88
N ASP A 136 -1.02 21.80 -6.02
CA ASP A 136 -2.05 20.98 -5.42
C ASP A 136 -1.88 20.93 -3.90
N VAL A 137 -2.95 21.25 -3.18
CA VAL A 137 -3.03 21.14 -1.72
C VAL A 137 -3.86 19.91 -1.36
N PHE A 138 -3.25 18.95 -0.67
CA PHE A 138 -3.93 17.71 -0.27
C PHE A 138 -4.43 17.83 1.17
N ILE A 139 -5.75 17.93 1.33
CA ILE A 139 -6.40 17.93 2.65
C ILE A 139 -6.63 16.49 3.09
N ILE A 140 -6.04 16.08 4.21
CA ILE A 140 -6.14 14.70 4.71
C ILE A 140 -6.42 14.64 6.20
N SER A 141 -6.97 13.50 6.63
CA SER A 141 -6.95 13.07 8.02
C SER A 141 -6.13 11.79 8.16
N SER A 142 -5.36 11.69 9.24
CA SER A 142 -4.66 10.45 9.60
C SER A 142 -5.55 9.46 10.35
N ASN A 143 -6.72 9.93 10.82
CA ASN A 143 -7.71 9.15 11.54
C ASN A 143 -8.31 8.09 10.62
N PHE A 144 -8.30 6.83 11.08
CA PHE A 144 -8.74 5.68 10.28
C PHE A 144 -10.15 5.88 9.70
N LYS A 145 -11.06 6.45 10.50
CA LYS A 145 -12.46 6.70 10.11
C LYS A 145 -12.61 7.64 8.90
N TRP A 146 -11.63 8.50 8.70
CA TRP A 146 -11.67 9.55 7.67
C TRP A 146 -10.72 9.28 6.51
N ARG A 147 -10.01 8.14 6.47
CA ARG A 147 -9.01 7.85 5.41
C ARG A 147 -9.62 7.73 4.02
N GLY A 148 -10.87 7.28 3.92
CA GLY A 148 -11.63 7.25 2.67
C GLY A 148 -12.25 8.60 2.30
N LYS A 149 -12.16 9.59 3.18
CA LYS A 149 -12.74 10.93 3.02
C LYS A 149 -11.61 11.91 2.67
N PHE A 150 -11.91 12.94 1.87
CA PHE A 150 -10.96 13.97 1.41
C PHE A 150 -9.89 13.49 0.40
N HIS A 151 -8.69 14.09 0.43
CA HIS A 151 -7.69 14.00 -0.66
C HIS A 151 -6.64 12.91 -0.44
N LEU A 152 -6.78 12.00 0.53
CA LEU A 152 -5.75 10.98 0.77
C LEU A 152 -5.59 10.04 -0.43
N ASN A 153 -6.70 9.57 -1.01
CA ASN A 153 -6.67 8.73 -2.21
C ASN A 153 -6.03 9.49 -3.39
N LEU A 154 -6.40 10.76 -3.56
CA LEU A 154 -5.87 11.64 -4.60
C LEU A 154 -4.34 11.81 -4.44
N LEU A 155 -3.87 12.13 -3.23
CA LEU A 155 -2.45 12.24 -2.90
C LEU A 155 -1.70 10.98 -3.32
N ILE A 156 -2.16 9.80 -2.88
CA ILE A 156 -1.50 8.54 -3.23
C ILE A 156 -1.47 8.32 -4.74
N THR A 157 -2.57 8.57 -5.46
CA THR A 157 -2.60 8.41 -6.91
C THR A 157 -1.67 9.39 -7.64
N THR A 158 -1.56 10.63 -7.16
CA THR A 158 -0.65 11.62 -7.72
C THR A 158 0.81 11.22 -7.50
N LEU A 159 1.16 10.78 -6.29
CA LEU A 159 2.50 10.28 -5.98
C LEU A 159 2.89 9.11 -6.89
N LEU A 160 1.97 8.15 -7.10
CA LEU A 160 2.20 7.00 -7.99
C LEU A 160 2.41 7.40 -9.45
N LYS A 161 1.68 8.42 -9.92
CA LYS A 161 1.77 8.92 -11.29
C LYS A 161 3.11 9.59 -11.56
N ASP A 162 3.60 10.35 -10.58
CA ASP A 162 4.84 11.14 -10.72
C ASP A 162 6.12 10.31 -10.54
N ILE A 163 6.00 9.10 -10.00
CA ILE A 163 7.13 8.15 -9.91
C ILE A 163 7.49 7.63 -11.31
N PRO A 164 8.80 7.52 -11.64
CA PRO A 164 9.28 6.90 -12.87
C PRO A 164 8.70 5.49 -13.09
N ILE A 165 8.35 5.16 -14.34
CA ILE A 165 7.68 3.90 -14.71
C ILE A 165 8.41 2.67 -14.15
N LEU A 166 9.75 2.67 -14.20
CA LEU A 166 10.58 1.56 -13.71
C LEU A 166 10.48 1.32 -12.19
N LYS A 167 10.14 2.34 -11.41
CA LYS A 167 9.97 2.26 -9.94
C LYS A 167 8.51 2.03 -9.52
N ARG A 168 7.56 2.32 -10.42
CA ARG A 168 6.12 2.39 -10.11
C ARG A 168 5.57 1.07 -9.58
N ASP A 169 5.87 -0.05 -10.25
CA ASP A 169 5.31 -1.35 -9.84
C ASP A 169 5.76 -1.75 -8.42
N SER A 170 7.03 -1.51 -8.09
CA SER A 170 7.55 -1.77 -6.73
C SER A 170 6.89 -0.86 -5.70
N LEU A 171 6.67 0.41 -6.03
CA LEU A 171 6.00 1.33 -5.13
C LEU A 171 4.54 0.92 -4.90
N VAL A 172 3.80 0.60 -5.97
CA VAL A 172 2.40 0.15 -5.89
C VAL A 172 2.26 -1.05 -4.97
N LEU A 173 3.14 -2.06 -5.11
CA LEU A 173 3.13 -3.24 -4.27
C LEU A 173 3.57 -2.96 -2.82
N SER A 174 4.37 -1.92 -2.58
CA SER A 174 4.77 -1.50 -1.23
C SER A 174 3.69 -0.74 -0.45
N ILE A 175 2.69 -0.18 -1.14
CA ILE A 175 1.62 0.56 -0.47
C ILE A 175 0.70 -0.45 0.23
N SER A 176 0.69 -0.40 1.56
CA SER A 176 -0.14 -1.30 2.39
C SER A 176 -1.58 -0.81 2.59
N MET A 177 -1.96 0.33 1.99
CA MET A 177 -3.29 0.91 2.17
C MET A 177 -4.31 0.26 1.24
N THR A 178 -5.46 -0.10 1.79
CA THR A 178 -6.63 -0.57 1.02
C THR A 178 -7.35 0.64 0.43
N ILE A 179 -6.96 1.04 -0.79
CA ILE A 179 -7.65 2.05 -1.59
C ILE A 179 -7.88 1.52 -3.00
N GLN A 180 -9.05 1.79 -3.58
CA GLN A 180 -9.46 1.20 -4.86
C GLN A 180 -8.41 1.36 -5.97
N PRO A 181 -7.85 2.57 -6.23
CA PRO A 181 -6.91 2.74 -7.33
C PRO A 181 -5.62 1.93 -7.16
N VAL A 182 -5.17 1.73 -5.91
CA VAL A 182 -3.98 0.91 -5.61
C VAL A 182 -4.30 -0.56 -5.81
N GLN A 183 -5.47 -1.03 -5.38
CA GLN A 183 -5.87 -2.43 -5.59
C GLN A 183 -5.98 -2.79 -7.08
N ASP A 184 -6.51 -1.87 -7.89
CA ASP A 184 -6.64 -2.06 -9.34
C ASP A 184 -5.26 -2.15 -10.02
N GLN A 185 -4.33 -1.29 -9.62
CA GLN A 185 -2.95 -1.33 -10.13
C GLN A 185 -2.21 -2.59 -9.66
N LYS A 186 -2.35 -2.98 -8.39
CA LYS A 186 -1.79 -4.25 -7.87
C LYS A 186 -2.29 -5.44 -8.66
N LYS A 187 -3.60 -5.55 -8.89
CA LYS A 187 -4.19 -6.58 -9.74
C LYS A 187 -3.55 -6.62 -11.12
N THR A 188 -3.42 -5.46 -11.77
CA THR A 188 -2.82 -5.36 -13.11
C THR A 188 -1.36 -5.84 -13.13
N ILE A 189 -0.57 -5.47 -12.14
CA ILE A 189 0.84 -5.89 -12.01
C ILE A 189 0.94 -7.39 -11.77
N LEU A 190 0.14 -7.92 -10.83
CA LEU A 190 0.18 -9.33 -10.44
C LEU A 190 -0.33 -10.25 -11.56
N LEU A 191 -1.34 -9.83 -12.33
CA LEU A 191 -1.82 -10.57 -13.52
C LEU A 191 -0.70 -10.82 -14.54
N LYS A 192 0.19 -9.84 -14.75
CA LYS A 192 1.32 -9.97 -15.70
C LYS A 192 2.34 -11.01 -15.24
N ARG A 193 2.42 -11.31 -13.94
CA ARG A 193 3.38 -12.27 -13.36
C ARG A 193 2.95 -13.72 -13.49
N ILE A 194 1.64 -13.98 -13.54
CA ILE A 194 1.06 -15.34 -13.48
C ILE A 194 1.73 -16.29 -14.47
N GLY A 195 1.90 -15.89 -15.73
CA GLY A 195 2.50 -16.76 -16.75
C GLY A 195 3.92 -17.21 -16.40
N LYS A 196 4.75 -16.29 -15.88
CA LYS A 196 6.13 -16.60 -15.48
C LYS A 196 6.17 -17.55 -14.28
N ILE A 197 5.32 -17.31 -13.28
CA ILE A 197 5.25 -18.14 -12.07
C ILE A 197 4.73 -19.54 -12.40
N ALA A 198 3.62 -19.63 -13.14
CA ALA A 198 3.04 -20.90 -13.57
C ALA A 198 4.04 -21.74 -14.38
N SER A 199 4.77 -21.11 -15.30
CA SER A 199 5.83 -21.77 -16.08
C SER A 199 6.95 -22.31 -15.17
N THR A 200 7.44 -21.49 -14.24
CA THR A 200 8.49 -21.89 -13.30
C THR A 200 8.04 -23.04 -12.40
N ALA A 201 6.82 -22.97 -11.87
CA ALA A 201 6.23 -24.04 -11.06
C ALA A 201 6.07 -25.33 -11.86
N ALA A 202 5.53 -25.27 -13.08
CA ALA A 202 5.36 -26.43 -13.96
C ALA A 202 6.70 -27.10 -14.28
N CYS A 203 7.74 -26.32 -14.61
CA CYS A 203 9.09 -26.84 -14.82
C CYS A 203 9.62 -27.53 -13.55
N ARG A 204 9.44 -26.94 -12.37
CA ARG A 204 9.89 -27.55 -11.11
C ARG A 204 9.15 -28.84 -10.77
N VAL A 205 7.83 -28.89 -10.98
CA VAL A 205 7.03 -30.12 -10.80
C VAL A 205 7.47 -31.21 -11.78
N PHE A 206 7.75 -30.85 -13.03
CA PHE A 206 8.28 -31.76 -14.04
C PHE A 206 9.65 -32.33 -13.63
N SER A 207 10.53 -31.48 -13.10
CA SER A 207 11.83 -31.87 -12.54
C SER A 207 11.75 -32.56 -11.17
N GLN A 208 10.54 -32.92 -10.69
CA GLN A 208 10.30 -33.57 -9.39
C GLN A 208 10.84 -32.79 -8.19
N THR A 209 10.88 -31.46 -8.31
CA THR A 209 11.21 -30.52 -7.23
C THR A 209 9.96 -29.83 -6.69
N ASN A 210 10.11 -29.00 -5.64
CA ASN A 210 9.02 -28.33 -4.93
C ASN A 210 8.38 -27.17 -5.75
N GLY A 211 7.77 -27.48 -6.89
CA GLY A 211 7.03 -26.50 -7.71
C GLY A 211 5.74 -26.02 -7.06
N LEU A 212 5.07 -26.87 -6.27
CA LEU A 212 3.89 -26.47 -5.48
C LEU A 212 4.22 -25.40 -4.43
N LYS A 213 5.44 -25.43 -3.87
CA LYS A 213 5.90 -24.40 -2.93
C LYS A 213 5.94 -23.02 -3.58
N ILE A 214 6.34 -22.91 -4.86
CA ILE A 214 6.32 -21.64 -5.59
C ILE A 214 4.88 -21.10 -5.68
N LEU A 215 3.91 -21.96 -5.97
CA LEU A 215 2.52 -21.56 -6.08
C LEU A 215 1.98 -21.07 -4.73
N HIS A 216 2.30 -21.81 -3.67
CA HIS A 216 1.91 -21.44 -2.31
C HIS A 216 2.47 -20.07 -1.91
N GLU A 217 3.77 -19.86 -2.12
CA GLU A 217 4.46 -18.59 -1.83
C GLU A 217 3.85 -17.42 -2.62
N GLU A 218 3.55 -17.60 -3.92
CA GLU A 218 2.92 -16.54 -4.73
C GLU A 218 1.48 -16.24 -4.28
N ILE A 219 0.72 -17.24 -3.82
CA ILE A 219 -0.64 -17.03 -3.31
C ILE A 219 -0.62 -16.32 -1.95
N VAL A 220 0.28 -16.72 -1.04
CA VAL A 220 0.49 -16.00 0.23
C VAL A 220 0.84 -14.54 -0.06
N PHE A 221 1.70 -14.31 -1.06
CA PHE A 221 2.04 -12.97 -1.50
C PHE A 221 0.81 -12.20 -2.02
N TYR A 222 -0.11 -12.81 -2.79
CA TYR A 222 -1.37 -12.16 -3.16
C TYR A 222 -2.20 -11.74 -1.95
N GLN A 223 -2.31 -12.61 -0.94
CA GLN A 223 -3.06 -12.29 0.28
C GLN A 223 -2.49 -11.10 1.05
N GLU A 224 -1.17 -11.00 1.12
CA GLU A 224 -0.47 -9.86 1.70
C GLU A 224 -0.70 -8.58 0.90
N GLN A 225 -0.58 -8.66 -0.42
CA GLN A 225 -0.76 -7.51 -1.32
C GLN A 225 -2.17 -6.92 -1.24
N PHE A 226 -3.19 -7.78 -1.16
CA PHE A 226 -4.59 -7.35 -1.05
C PHE A 226 -5.07 -7.12 0.38
N GLY A 227 -4.20 -7.35 1.39
CA GLY A 227 -4.54 -7.13 2.80
C GLY A 227 -5.58 -8.10 3.36
N VAL A 228 -5.74 -9.27 2.73
CA VAL A 228 -6.71 -10.31 3.11
C VAL A 228 -6.08 -11.42 3.96
N ASN A 229 -4.82 -11.27 4.39
CA ASN A 229 -4.17 -12.22 5.28
C ASN A 229 -4.65 -12.08 6.75
N ALA A 230 -4.42 -13.12 7.55
CA ALA A 230 -4.94 -13.21 8.91
C ALA A 230 -4.50 -12.04 9.82
N GLU A 231 -3.24 -11.61 9.75
CA GLU A 231 -2.71 -10.52 10.59
C GLU A 231 -3.32 -9.16 10.21
N ARG A 232 -3.48 -8.89 8.92
CA ARG A 232 -4.12 -7.65 8.43
C ARG A 232 -5.60 -7.61 8.81
N LEU A 233 -6.31 -8.73 8.70
CA LEU A 233 -7.71 -8.83 9.11
C LEU A 233 -7.88 -8.63 10.62
N LYS A 234 -6.99 -9.19 11.45
CA LYS A 234 -6.98 -8.91 12.91
C LYS A 234 -6.79 -7.42 13.20
N GLY A 235 -5.82 -6.79 12.55
CA GLY A 235 -5.55 -5.35 12.71
C GLY A 235 -6.72 -4.48 12.27
N LEU A 236 -7.38 -4.85 11.16
CA LEU A 236 -8.54 -4.15 10.65
C LEU A 236 -9.75 -4.29 11.58
N ALA A 237 -10.02 -5.51 12.08
CA ALA A 237 -11.11 -5.76 13.02
C ALA A 237 -10.96 -4.90 14.29
N ARG A 238 -9.73 -4.76 14.81
CA ARG A 238 -9.42 -3.85 15.93
C ARG A 238 -9.66 -2.38 15.57
N GLN A 239 -9.21 -1.92 14.40
CA GLN A 239 -9.39 -0.53 13.96
C GLN A 239 -10.85 -0.15 13.75
N MET A 240 -11.65 -1.12 13.29
CA MET A 240 -13.08 -0.95 13.11
C MET A 240 -13.87 -1.15 14.40
N ASP A 241 -13.28 -1.59 15.51
CA ASP A 241 -14.03 -2.02 16.70
C ASP A 241 -15.10 -3.08 16.36
N MET A 242 -14.65 -4.21 15.80
CA MET A 242 -15.50 -5.37 15.50
C MET A 242 -14.79 -6.67 15.87
N LYS A 243 -15.59 -7.71 16.18
CA LYS A 243 -15.06 -9.06 16.36
C LYS A 243 -14.53 -9.60 15.05
N ILE A 244 -13.37 -10.25 15.09
CA ILE A 244 -12.76 -10.83 13.89
C ILE A 244 -13.70 -11.84 13.20
N ASP A 245 -14.48 -12.60 13.95
CA ASP A 245 -15.41 -13.58 13.38
C ASP A 245 -16.55 -12.93 12.60
N ALA A 246 -16.95 -11.70 12.95
CA ALA A 246 -17.91 -10.94 12.16
C ALA A 246 -17.28 -10.50 10.83
N LEU A 247 -16.05 -9.95 10.87
CA LEU A 247 -15.31 -9.58 9.66
C LEU A 247 -15.08 -10.80 8.75
N LYS A 248 -14.77 -11.96 9.35
CA LYS A 248 -14.55 -13.21 8.64
C LYS A 248 -15.80 -13.78 7.99
N LYS A 249 -17.00 -13.44 8.45
CA LYS A 249 -18.27 -13.86 7.83
C LYS A 249 -18.61 -13.04 6.58
N GLU A 250 -18.18 -11.79 6.54
CA GLU A 250 -18.37 -10.89 5.38
C GLU A 250 -17.40 -11.21 4.22
N ILE A 251 -16.31 -11.91 4.53
CA ILE A 251 -15.26 -12.28 3.57
C ILE A 251 -15.40 -13.78 3.27
N ASP A 252 -15.38 -14.15 2.00
CA ASP A 252 -15.38 -15.57 1.63
C ASP A 252 -13.97 -16.15 1.82
N LEU A 253 -13.69 -16.61 3.03
CA LEU A 253 -12.38 -17.11 3.47
C LEU A 253 -12.09 -18.55 3.05
N ARG A 254 -12.92 -19.17 2.20
CA ARG A 254 -12.71 -20.56 1.73
C ARG A 254 -11.30 -20.75 1.15
N SER A 255 -10.70 -19.72 0.56
CA SER A 255 -9.33 -19.67 0.04
C SER A 255 -8.22 -19.56 1.08
N LEU A 256 -8.44 -18.96 2.26
CA LEU A 256 -7.45 -18.90 3.34
C LEU A 256 -7.28 -20.26 4.03
N ILE A 257 -8.34 -21.08 4.02
CA ILE A 257 -8.38 -22.39 4.66
C ILE A 257 -7.74 -23.47 3.77
N ILE A 258 -7.86 -23.35 2.44
CA ILE A 258 -7.23 -24.28 1.48
C ILE A 258 -5.70 -24.19 1.50
N LEU A 259 -5.12 -23.03 1.85
CA LEU A 259 -3.66 -22.80 1.79
C LEU A 259 -2.90 -23.20 3.06
N ASN A 260 -3.59 -23.35 4.19
CA ASN A 260 -2.98 -23.81 5.44
C ASN A 260 -2.97 -25.34 5.56
N ASP A 261 -3.72 -26.01 4.70
CA ASP A 261 -3.80 -27.47 4.61
C ASP A 261 -3.07 -27.91 3.33
N PRO A 262 -1.84 -28.46 3.45
CA PRO A 262 -1.03 -28.85 2.29
C PRO A 262 -1.73 -29.82 1.35
N LEU A 263 -2.59 -30.70 1.89
CA LEU A 263 -3.33 -31.69 1.11
C LEU A 263 -4.41 -31.03 0.27
N LYS A 264 -5.20 -30.13 0.87
CA LYS A 264 -6.22 -29.35 0.13
C LYS A 264 -5.58 -28.43 -0.90
N PHE A 265 -4.41 -27.87 -0.60
CA PHE A 265 -3.66 -27.06 -1.54
C PHE A 265 -3.17 -27.86 -2.75
N GLU A 266 -2.67 -29.07 -2.51
CA GLU A 266 -2.24 -29.99 -3.56
C GLU A 266 -3.43 -30.47 -4.39
N GLU A 267 -4.55 -30.84 -3.78
CA GLU A 267 -5.79 -31.20 -4.51
C GLU A 267 -6.32 -30.03 -5.36
N PHE A 268 -6.26 -28.80 -4.84
CA PHE A 268 -6.65 -27.59 -5.57
C PHE A 268 -5.75 -27.35 -6.80
N CYS A 269 -4.43 -27.52 -6.65
CA CYS A 269 -3.48 -27.31 -7.75
C CYS A 269 -3.41 -28.49 -8.74
N LEU A 270 -3.64 -29.71 -8.25
CA LEU A 270 -3.47 -30.98 -8.96
C LEU A 270 -4.62 -31.96 -8.63
N PRO A 271 -5.86 -31.70 -9.10
CA PRO A 271 -6.95 -32.64 -8.90
C PRO A 271 -6.60 -33.99 -9.53
N SER A 272 -6.88 -35.08 -8.80
CA SER A 272 -6.35 -36.47 -8.88
C SER A 272 -6.52 -37.25 -10.20
N THR A 273 -6.72 -36.58 -11.33
CA THR A 273 -6.96 -37.19 -12.64
C THR A 273 -5.69 -37.50 -13.46
N LEU A 274 -4.51 -37.66 -12.85
CA LEU A 274 -3.37 -38.35 -13.49
C LEU A 274 -2.35 -38.81 -12.45
N SER A 275 -2.31 -40.11 -12.22
CA SER A 275 -1.25 -40.78 -11.47
C SER A 275 0.08 -40.64 -12.21
N ARG A 276 1.14 -40.23 -11.51
CA ARG A 276 2.53 -40.19 -12.04
C ARG A 276 3.07 -41.59 -12.43
N LYS A 277 2.34 -42.67 -12.15
CA LYS A 277 2.75 -44.06 -12.40
C LYS A 277 2.62 -44.49 -13.88
N ASP A 278 1.99 -43.70 -14.75
CA ASP A 278 1.64 -44.12 -16.11
C ASP A 278 2.61 -43.63 -17.21
N ILE A 279 3.87 -43.32 -16.90
CA ILE A 279 4.83 -42.80 -17.89
C ILE A 279 5.56 -43.97 -18.61
N PRO A 280 5.30 -44.23 -19.92
CA PRO A 280 6.00 -45.29 -20.64
C PRO A 280 7.45 -44.89 -20.97
N VAL A 281 8.36 -45.85 -20.87
CA VAL A 281 9.80 -45.69 -21.11
C VAL A 281 10.11 -45.96 -22.60
N SER A 282 9.80 -45.02 -23.51
CA SER A 282 10.48 -44.88 -24.81
C SER A 282 9.97 -43.65 -25.60
N ASP A 283 10.66 -43.34 -26.70
CA ASP A 283 10.72 -42.18 -27.61
C ASP A 283 9.49 -41.25 -27.82
N LYS A 284 8.29 -41.65 -27.39
CA LYS A 284 7.13 -40.75 -27.25
C LYS A 284 7.30 -39.71 -26.11
N ARG A 285 8.36 -39.82 -25.30
CA ARG A 285 8.71 -38.92 -24.19
C ARG A 285 8.61 -37.43 -24.56
N SER A 286 9.21 -36.97 -25.65
CA SER A 286 9.25 -35.53 -25.99
C SER A 286 7.85 -34.90 -26.13
N ARG A 287 6.92 -35.58 -26.82
CA ARG A 287 5.57 -35.07 -27.06
C ARG A 287 4.69 -35.16 -25.82
N PHE A 288 4.79 -36.26 -25.06
CA PHE A 288 4.05 -36.43 -23.80
C PHE A 288 4.58 -35.51 -22.69
N GLN A 289 5.90 -35.30 -22.59
CA GLN A 289 6.51 -34.36 -21.66
C GLN A 289 6.10 -32.92 -21.97
N LYS A 290 6.09 -32.52 -23.24
CA LYS A 290 5.57 -31.21 -23.67
C LYS A 290 4.07 -31.05 -23.36
N LEU A 291 3.28 -32.11 -23.52
CA LEU A 291 1.84 -32.10 -23.21
C LEU A 291 1.60 -31.97 -21.69
N PHE A 292 2.37 -32.70 -20.88
CA PHE A 292 2.28 -32.67 -19.42
C PHE A 292 2.70 -31.30 -18.87
N LEU A 293 3.85 -30.78 -19.32
CA LEU A 293 4.32 -29.45 -18.93
C LEU A 293 3.31 -28.36 -19.33
N LYS A 294 2.69 -28.48 -20.52
CA LYS A 294 1.62 -27.57 -20.97
C LYS A 294 0.36 -27.70 -20.12
N LYS A 295 0.00 -28.91 -19.68
CA LYS A 295 -1.16 -29.17 -18.82
C LYS A 295 -0.97 -28.56 -17.43
N ASP A 296 0.17 -28.81 -16.80
CA ASP A 296 0.50 -28.25 -15.48
C ASP A 296 0.64 -26.74 -15.54
N TYR A 297 1.30 -26.20 -16.58
CA TYR A 297 1.36 -24.75 -16.82
C TYR A 297 -0.03 -24.12 -16.85
N ASN A 298 -0.96 -24.69 -17.64
CA ASN A 298 -2.31 -24.16 -17.74
C ASN A 298 -3.06 -24.26 -16.42
N ARG A 299 -3.00 -25.41 -15.72
CA ARG A 299 -3.62 -25.61 -14.40
C ARG A 299 -3.13 -24.57 -13.40
N PHE A 300 -1.82 -24.41 -13.27
CA PHE A 300 -1.21 -23.45 -12.34
C PHE A 300 -1.54 -22.02 -12.71
N ARG A 301 -1.61 -21.69 -14.00
CA ARG A 301 -2.05 -20.39 -14.48
C ARG A 301 -3.50 -20.07 -14.07
N TYR A 302 -4.42 -21.02 -14.22
CA TYR A 302 -5.82 -20.84 -13.80
C TYR A 302 -5.93 -20.73 -12.27
N ALA A 303 -5.27 -21.60 -11.53
CA ALA A 303 -5.26 -21.56 -10.07
C ALA A 303 -4.74 -20.21 -9.53
N LEU A 304 -3.62 -19.72 -10.06
CA LEU A 304 -3.08 -18.40 -9.69
C LEU A 304 -4.03 -17.26 -10.07
N TYR A 305 -4.68 -17.33 -11.23
CA TYR A 305 -5.65 -16.33 -11.68
C TYR A 305 -6.87 -16.28 -10.75
N ASP A 306 -7.48 -17.42 -10.46
CA ASP A 306 -8.66 -17.51 -9.61
C ASP A 306 -8.37 -17.00 -8.21
N MET A 307 -7.23 -17.41 -7.63
CA MET A 307 -6.80 -16.95 -6.31
C MET A 307 -6.50 -15.45 -6.28
N LEU A 308 -5.85 -14.91 -7.31
CA LEU A 308 -5.61 -13.47 -7.43
C LEU A 308 -6.93 -12.69 -7.49
N MET A 309 -7.85 -13.12 -8.35
CA MET A 309 -9.15 -12.48 -8.55
C MET A 309 -10.01 -12.55 -7.29
N MET A 310 -9.94 -13.66 -6.56
CA MET A 310 -10.60 -13.81 -5.28
C MET A 310 -10.04 -12.83 -4.24
N CYS A 311 -8.71 -12.79 -4.05
CA CYS A 311 -8.07 -11.84 -3.13
C CYS A 311 -8.44 -10.39 -3.46
N TYR A 312 -8.42 -10.03 -4.75
CA TYR A 312 -8.85 -8.71 -5.21
C TYR A 312 -10.31 -8.42 -4.86
N LYS A 313 -11.24 -9.33 -5.19
CA LYS A 313 -12.67 -9.16 -4.91
C LYS A 313 -12.95 -8.98 -3.41
N GLU A 314 -12.32 -9.79 -2.57
CA GLU A 314 -12.46 -9.69 -1.12
C GLU A 314 -11.85 -8.38 -0.59
N SER A 315 -10.76 -7.87 -1.17
CA SER A 315 -10.22 -6.56 -0.81
C SER A 315 -11.17 -5.40 -1.11
N LEU A 316 -12.01 -5.52 -2.15
CA LEU A 316 -13.03 -4.52 -2.47
C LEU A 316 -14.20 -4.58 -1.50
N LYS A 317 -14.60 -5.78 -1.07
CA LYS A 317 -15.60 -5.92 0.00
C LYS A 317 -15.12 -5.26 1.29
N ILE A 318 -13.86 -5.50 1.66
CA ILE A 318 -13.23 -4.83 2.80
C ILE A 318 -13.29 -3.30 2.65
N LEU A 319 -12.96 -2.78 1.47
CA LEU A 319 -13.04 -1.34 1.19
C LEU A 319 -14.46 -0.81 1.39
N ASN A 320 -15.46 -1.50 0.88
CA ASN A 320 -16.87 -1.13 1.06
C ASN A 320 -17.30 -1.18 2.53
N LEU A 321 -16.84 -2.17 3.31
CA LEU A 321 -17.09 -2.25 4.75
C LEU A 321 -16.49 -1.06 5.50
N ILE A 322 -15.27 -0.64 5.14
CA ILE A 322 -14.63 0.57 5.71
C ILE A 322 -15.48 1.81 5.40
N SER A 323 -15.90 1.98 4.15
CA SER A 323 -16.67 3.14 3.71
C SER A 323 -18.06 3.20 4.33
N ASN A 324 -18.75 2.07 4.48
CA ASN A 324 -20.12 2.03 5.03
C ASN A 324 -20.17 2.27 6.55
N LYS A 325 -19.08 1.97 7.26
CA LYS A 325 -19.03 2.16 8.72
C LYS A 325 -18.76 3.61 9.13
N HIS A 326 -18.33 4.48 8.21
CA HIS A 326 -17.85 5.83 8.51
C HIS A 326 -18.38 6.89 7.57
#